data_AF-A0A1Y1JQ78-F1
#
_entry.id   AF-A0A1Y1JQ78-F1
#
_cell.length_a   1.000
_cell.length_b   1.000
_cell.length_c   1.000
_cell.angle_alpha   90.00
_cell.angle_beta   90.00
_cell.angle_gamma   90.00
#
_symmetry.space_group_name_H-M   'P 1'
#
loop_
_entity.id
_entity.type
_entity.pdbx_description
1 polymer ?
#
loop_
_entity_poly.entity_id
_entity_poly.type
_entity_poly.pdbx_seq_one_letter_code
_entity_poly.pdbx_strand_id
1 'polypeptide(L)'
;MKSISLDNVNQEIEQLNIDLQSISQWATTNNLKLNPSKTVVIPVGTRKGIQKFLQRQRQKVEVGGTTVDFATSAKVLGMTVDQNLSWEPHVKLICRRSIHKLRSLYKAKNLLPTNIKLNLIKQLIFPI
;
A
#
# COMPACT_ATOMS: atom_id res chain seq x y z
N MET A 1 5.61 -4.06 -14.43
CA MET A 1 4.22 -3.60 -14.25
C MET A 1 3.51 -3.95 -15.56
N LYS A 2 2.72 -5.04 -15.60
CA LYS A 2 2.00 -5.46 -16.83
C LYS A 2 0.78 -4.54 -17.00
N SER A 3 0.63 -3.90 -18.16
CA SER A 3 -0.54 -3.09 -18.48
C SER A 3 -1.68 -3.99 -18.95
N ILE A 4 -2.77 -4.05 -18.20
CA ILE A 4 -3.94 -4.85 -18.56
C ILE A 4 -4.76 -4.08 -19.61
N SER A 5 -4.87 -4.64 -20.82
CA SER A 5 -5.83 -4.16 -21.82
C SER A 5 -7.25 -4.46 -21.33
N LEU A 6 -8.13 -3.45 -21.33
CA LEU A 6 -9.47 -3.56 -20.74
C LEU A 6 -10.36 -4.62 -21.41
N ASP A 7 -10.04 -5.04 -22.64
CA ASP A 7 -10.83 -6.02 -23.39
C ASP A 7 -10.53 -7.47 -22.98
N ASN A 8 -9.35 -7.73 -22.40
CA ASN A 8 -8.89 -9.07 -22.02
C ASN A 8 -8.67 -9.23 -20.51
N VAL A 9 -9.38 -8.44 -19.68
CA VAL A 9 -9.19 -8.39 -18.22
C VAL A 9 -9.17 -9.77 -17.55
N ASN A 10 -10.08 -10.67 -17.94
CA ASN A 10 -10.14 -12.00 -17.35
C ASN A 10 -8.93 -12.86 -17.74
N GLN A 11 -8.57 -12.91 -19.03
CA GLN A 11 -7.37 -13.65 -19.50
C GLN A 11 -6.09 -13.18 -18.78
N GLU A 12 -5.96 -11.87 -18.54
CA GLU A 12 -4.82 -11.30 -17.81
C GLU A 12 -4.82 -11.70 -16.32
N ILE A 13 -5.99 -11.80 -15.69
CA ILE A 13 -6.12 -12.29 -14.30
C ILE A 13 -5.81 -13.78 -14.23
N GLU A 14 -6.23 -14.57 -15.22
CA GLU A 14 -5.89 -15.99 -15.32
C GLU A 14 -4.37 -16.17 -15.45
N GLN A 15 -3.72 -15.40 -16.33
CA GLN A 15 -2.26 -15.43 -16.45
C GLN A 15 -1.57 -14.99 -15.15
N LEU A 16 -2.11 -14.00 -14.44
CA LEU A 16 -1.62 -13.60 -13.13
C LEU A 16 -1.71 -14.75 -12.10
N ASN A 17 -2.81 -15.50 -12.09
CA ASN A 17 -2.97 -16.65 -11.20
C ASN A 17 -1.96 -17.77 -11.52
N ILE A 18 -1.68 -18.02 -12.81
CA ILE A 18 -0.63 -18.96 -13.24
C ILE A 18 0.76 -18.50 -12.74
N ASP A 19 1.06 -17.20 -12.87
CA ASP A 19 2.30 -16.61 -12.38
C ASP A 19 2.41 -16.75 -10.83
N LEU A 20 1.32 -16.49 -10.10
CA LEU A 20 1.24 -16.64 -8.64
C LEU A 20 1.38 -18.09 -8.18
N GLN A 21 0.82 -19.04 -8.91
CA GLN A 21 1.00 -20.47 -8.64
C GLN A 21 2.46 -20.88 -8.80
N SER A 22 3.12 -20.38 -9.85
CA SER A 22 4.56 -20.62 -10.07
C SER A 22 5.41 -20.07 -8.94
N ILE A 23 5.09 -18.85 -8.45
CA ILE A 23 5.75 -18.24 -7.28
C ILE A 23 5.49 -19.06 -6.01
N SER A 24 4.26 -19.55 -5.81
CA SER A 24 3.90 -20.39 -4.67
C SER A 24 4.66 -21.72 -4.67
N GLN A 25 4.81 -22.33 -5.85
CA GLN A 25 5.59 -23.56 -6.02
C GLN A 25 7.08 -23.30 -5.73
N TRP A 26 7.64 -22.24 -6.30
CA TRP A 26 9.03 -21.85 -6.03
C TRP A 26 9.26 -21.59 -4.53
N ALA A 27 8.35 -20.88 -3.86
CA ALA A 27 8.44 -20.63 -2.43
C ALA A 27 8.45 -21.95 -1.64
N THR A 28 7.53 -22.86 -1.95
CA THR A 28 7.42 -24.16 -1.28
C THR A 28 8.67 -25.01 -1.47
N THR A 29 9.22 -25.07 -2.69
CA THR A 29 10.48 -25.76 -2.98
C THR A 29 11.65 -25.18 -2.19
N ASN A 30 11.61 -23.89 -1.87
CA ASN A 30 12.62 -23.20 -1.05
C ASN A 30 12.25 -23.16 0.45
N ASN A 31 11.34 -24.02 0.91
CA ASN A 31 10.88 -24.08 2.32
C ASN A 31 10.28 -22.75 2.84
N LEU A 32 9.72 -21.93 1.96
CA LEU A 32 9.00 -20.71 2.28
C LEU A 32 7.49 -20.91 2.13
N LYS A 33 6.72 -20.33 3.05
CA LYS A 33 5.26 -20.30 2.98
C LYS A 33 4.77 -18.88 2.68
N LEU A 34 4.06 -18.71 1.58
CA LEU A 34 3.36 -17.46 1.29
C LEU A 34 2.28 -17.22 2.35
N ASN A 35 2.05 -15.95 2.70
CA ASN A 35 1.04 -15.57 3.66
C ASN A 35 -0.09 -14.81 2.95
N PRO A 36 -1.17 -15.50 2.50
CA PRO A 36 -2.26 -14.84 1.79
C PRO A 36 -2.95 -13.75 2.62
N SER A 37 -2.99 -13.86 3.95
CA SER A 37 -3.62 -12.84 4.80
C SER A 37 -2.83 -11.53 4.86
N LYS A 38 -1.55 -11.55 4.46
CA LYS A 38 -0.71 -10.34 4.33
C LYS A 38 -0.56 -9.90 2.88
N THR A 39 -0.99 -10.70 1.92
CA THR A 39 -0.91 -10.37 0.49
C THR A 39 -2.08 -9.47 0.13
N VAL A 40 -1.80 -8.40 -0.60
CA VAL A 40 -2.80 -7.42 -1.05
C VAL A 40 -2.64 -7.21 -2.53
N VAL A 41 -3.75 -7.26 -3.26
CA VAL A 41 -3.79 -6.99 -4.70
C VAL A 41 -4.41 -5.61 -4.91
N ILE A 42 -3.73 -4.74 -5.66
CA ILE A 42 -4.20 -3.38 -5.93
C ILE A 42 -4.23 -3.17 -7.44
N PRO A 43 -5.39 -2.81 -8.03
CA PRO A 43 -5.47 -2.43 -9.42
C PRO A 43 -4.96 -0.98 -9.57
N VAL A 44 -3.76 -0.81 -10.12
CA VAL A 44 -3.15 0.52 -10.25
C VAL A 44 -3.51 1.17 -11.59
N GLY A 45 -4.04 2.39 -11.57
CA GLY A 45 -4.40 3.12 -12.79
C GLY A 45 -5.22 4.39 -12.57
N THR A 46 -5.78 4.92 -13.66
CA THR A 46 -6.70 6.06 -13.57
C THR A 46 -8.04 5.66 -12.95
N ARG A 47 -8.75 6.59 -12.29
CA ARG A 47 -10.08 6.33 -11.69
C ARG A 47 -11.04 5.64 -12.67
N LYS A 48 -11.10 6.17 -13.90
CA LYS A 48 -11.96 5.63 -14.97
C LYS A 48 -11.50 4.23 -15.40
N GLY A 49 -10.19 4.01 -15.52
CA GLY A 49 -9.62 2.71 -15.88
C GLY A 49 -9.91 1.64 -14.82
N ILE A 50 -9.71 1.96 -13.54
CA ILE A 50 -9.99 1.06 -12.42
C ILE A 50 -11.48 0.73 -12.33
N GLN A 51 -12.37 1.72 -12.49
CA GLN A 51 -13.82 1.45 -12.51
C GLN A 51 -14.21 0.51 -13.64
N LYS A 52 -13.69 0.72 -14.86
CA LYS A 52 -13.93 -0.19 -15.99
C LYS A 52 -13.36 -1.58 -15.73
N PHE A 53 -12.17 -1.68 -15.13
CA PHE A 53 -11.56 -2.94 -14.74
C PHE A 53 -12.46 -3.70 -13.75
N LEU A 54 -12.89 -3.06 -12.66
CA LEU A 54 -13.74 -3.68 -11.63
C LEU A 54 -15.11 -4.12 -12.18
N GLN A 55 -15.64 -3.42 -13.19
CA GLN A 55 -16.89 -3.82 -13.86
C GLN A 55 -16.72 -5.04 -14.78
N ARG A 56 -15.54 -5.22 -15.38
CA ARG A 56 -15.25 -6.29 -16.36
C ARG A 56 -14.63 -7.53 -15.72
N GLN A 57 -13.99 -7.37 -14.57
CA GLN A 57 -13.33 -8.43 -13.81
C GLN A 57 -14.38 -9.39 -13.24
N ARG A 58 -14.33 -10.65 -13.68
CA ARG A 58 -15.19 -11.74 -13.18
C ARG A 58 -14.39 -12.84 -12.48
N GLN A 59 -13.12 -12.99 -12.82
CA GLN A 59 -12.22 -13.90 -12.13
C GLN A 59 -11.65 -13.28 -10.86
N LYS A 60 -11.36 -14.12 -9.87
CA LYS A 60 -10.72 -13.71 -8.62
C LYS A 60 -9.22 -14.00 -8.68
N VAL A 61 -8.46 -13.29 -7.84
CA VAL A 61 -7.02 -13.54 -7.68
C VAL A 61 -6.82 -14.55 -6.56
N GLU A 62 -5.98 -15.55 -6.80
CA GLU A 62 -5.69 -16.63 -5.85
C GLU A 62 -4.21 -16.69 -5.52
N VAL A 63 -3.90 -16.79 -4.23
CA VAL A 63 -2.53 -16.87 -3.71
C VAL A 63 -2.45 -18.08 -2.78
N GLY A 64 -1.70 -19.10 -3.18
CA GLY A 64 -1.53 -20.32 -2.37
C GLY A 64 -2.86 -20.99 -2.01
N GLY A 65 -3.81 -21.04 -2.95
CA GLY A 65 -5.15 -21.62 -2.76
C GLY A 65 -6.13 -20.77 -1.95
N THR A 66 -5.75 -19.54 -1.56
CA THR A 66 -6.63 -18.59 -0.89
C THR A 66 -6.99 -17.44 -1.84
N THR A 67 -8.27 -17.15 -1.96
CA THR A 67 -8.76 -16.00 -2.72
C THR A 67 -8.41 -14.68 -2.02
N VAL A 68 -7.89 -13.71 -2.76
CA VAL A 68 -7.52 -12.38 -2.26
C VAL A 68 -8.36 -11.30 -2.96
N ASP A 69 -9.01 -10.45 -2.17
CA ASP A 69 -9.81 -9.34 -2.68
C ASP A 69 -8.94 -8.15 -3.12
N PHE A 70 -9.48 -7.35 -4.04
CA PHE A 70 -8.84 -6.10 -4.48
C PHE A 70 -8.97 -5.03 -3.40
N ALA A 71 -7.85 -4.39 -3.08
CA ALA A 71 -7.79 -3.26 -2.16
C ALA A 71 -7.55 -1.94 -2.89
N THR A 72 -7.97 -0.84 -2.25
CA THR A 72 -7.77 0.52 -2.78
C THR A 72 -6.44 1.13 -2.34
N SER A 73 -5.80 0.58 -1.31
CA SER A 73 -4.47 0.99 -0.84
C SER A 73 -3.79 -0.13 -0.06
N ALA A 74 -2.45 -0.11 -0.01
CA ALA A 74 -1.64 -1.01 0.81
C ALA A 74 -0.51 -0.25 1.49
N LYS A 75 -0.08 -0.77 2.64
CA LYS A 75 1.14 -0.32 3.30
C LYS A 75 2.32 -1.16 2.83
N VAL A 76 3.29 -0.50 2.21
CA VAL A 76 4.55 -1.11 1.74
C VAL A 76 5.70 -0.41 2.46
N LEU A 77 6.43 -1.14 3.32
CA LEU A 77 7.61 -0.62 4.03
C LEU A 77 7.39 0.72 4.77
N GLY A 78 6.19 0.92 5.35
CA GLY A 78 5.84 2.14 6.08
C GLY A 78 5.21 3.24 5.21
N MET A 79 5.27 3.11 3.89
CA MET A 79 4.61 3.98 2.92
C MET A 79 3.22 3.45 2.59
N THR A 80 2.25 4.33 2.36
CA THR A 80 0.89 3.94 1.95
C THR A 80 0.71 4.26 0.48
N VAL A 81 0.56 3.23 -0.35
CA VAL A 81 0.36 3.37 -1.79
C VAL A 81 -1.11 3.13 -2.07
N ASP A 82 -1.75 4.08 -2.75
CA ASP A 82 -3.13 3.97 -3.20
C ASP A 82 -3.21 3.55 -4.67
N GLN A 83 -4.35 2.98 -5.06
CA GLN A 83 -4.62 2.47 -6.41
C GLN A 83 -4.50 3.55 -7.50
N ASN A 84 -4.65 4.83 -7.14
CA ASN A 84 -4.53 5.97 -8.05
C ASN A 84 -3.10 6.56 -8.10
N LEU A 85 -2.17 6.05 -7.28
CA LEU A 85 -0.85 6.65 -7.05
C LEU A 85 -0.92 8.14 -6.71
N SER A 86 -1.97 8.57 -6.00
CA SER A 86 -2.15 9.96 -5.60
C SER A 86 -1.27 10.34 -4.41
N TRP A 87 -0.84 9.34 -3.62
CA TRP A 87 -0.13 9.52 -2.35
C TRP A 87 -0.93 10.28 -1.28
N GLU A 88 -2.17 10.66 -1.57
CA GLU A 88 -3.00 11.47 -0.70
C GLU A 88 -3.20 10.83 0.69
N PRO A 89 -3.49 9.51 0.81
CA PRO A 89 -3.61 8.88 2.13
C PRO A 89 -2.30 8.92 2.91
N HIS A 90 -1.16 8.78 2.23
CA HIS A 90 0.16 8.82 2.84
C HIS A 90 0.52 10.21 3.35
N VAL A 91 0.34 11.23 2.51
CA VAL A 91 0.58 12.63 2.89
C VAL A 91 -0.31 13.03 4.06
N LYS A 92 -1.61 12.70 4.02
CA LYS A 92 -2.52 12.93 5.16
C LYS A 92 -2.03 12.24 6.44
N LEU A 93 -1.54 11.01 6.34
CA LEU A 93 -0.98 10.28 7.48
C LEU A 93 0.25 10.99 8.05
N ILE A 94 1.18 11.44 7.20
CA ILE A 94 2.37 12.19 7.62
C ILE A 94 1.97 13.50 8.30
N CYS A 95 1.14 14.33 7.64
CA CYS A 95 0.67 15.59 8.21
C CYS A 95 -0.01 15.39 9.57
N ARG A 96 -0.88 14.37 9.70
CA ARG A 96 -1.53 14.02 10.96
C ARG A 96 -0.52 13.66 12.05
N ARG A 97 0.49 12.84 11.71
CA ARG A 97 1.55 12.45 12.66
C ARG A 97 2.38 13.67 13.09
N SER A 98 2.75 14.53 12.16
CA SER A 98 3.51 15.76 12.44
C SER A 98 2.72 16.71 13.34
N ILE A 99 1.43 16.94 13.05
CA ILE A 99 0.54 17.78 13.88
C ILE A 99 0.39 17.16 15.29
N HIS A 100 0.23 15.85 15.40
CA HIS A 100 0.11 15.18 16.69
C HIS A 100 1.37 15.37 17.55
N LYS A 101 2.56 15.17 16.95
CA LYS A 101 3.85 15.43 17.62
C LYS A 101 4.00 16.90 18.01
N LEU A 102 3.67 17.83 17.13
CA LEU A 102 3.68 19.27 17.40
C LEU A 102 2.77 19.63 18.58
N ARG A 103 1.54 19.13 18.60
CA ARG A 103 0.59 19.37 19.70
C ARG A 103 1.12 18.83 21.03
N SER A 104 1.77 17.67 21.01
CA SER A 104 2.42 17.11 22.20
C SER A 104 3.54 18.04 22.72
N LEU A 105 4.44 18.47 21.83
CA LEU A 105 5.53 19.40 22.18
C LEU A 105 5.01 20.77 22.63
N TYR A 106 3.90 21.25 22.05
CA TYR A 106 3.30 22.53 22.39
C TYR A 106 2.83 22.58 23.85
N LYS A 107 2.39 21.45 24.43
CA LYS A 107 2.02 21.37 25.85
C LYS A 107 3.21 21.66 26.77
N ALA A 108 4.41 21.26 26.38
CA ALA A 108 5.65 21.51 27.12
C ALA A 108 6.34 22.83 26.73
N LYS A 109 5.73 23.67 25.88
CA LYS A 109 6.39 24.87 25.33
C LYS A 109 6.88 25.85 26.41
N ASN A 110 6.19 25.94 27.54
CA ASN A 110 6.56 26.88 28.60
C ASN A 110 7.63 26.31 29.54
N LEU A 111 7.86 24.99 29.50
CA LEU A 111 8.81 24.29 30.37
C LEU A 111 10.20 24.14 29.72
N LEU A 112 10.28 24.31 28.40
CA LEU A 112 11.48 24.03 27.62
C LEU A 112 12.18 25.33 27.15
N PRO A 113 13.52 25.40 27.23
CA PRO A 113 14.31 26.43 26.56
C PRO A 113 14.21 26.36 25.03
N THR A 114 14.45 27.48 24.34
CA THR A 114 14.28 27.62 22.88
C THR A 114 15.17 26.67 22.07
N ASN A 115 16.42 26.45 22.49
CA ASN A 115 17.34 25.51 21.85
C ASN A 115 16.81 24.08 21.87
N ILE A 116 16.23 23.63 23.00
CA ILE A 116 15.65 22.29 23.13
C ILE A 116 14.40 22.15 22.25
N LYS A 117 13.54 23.18 22.17
CA LYS A 117 12.39 23.17 21.24
C LYS A 117 12.83 22.99 19.80
N LEU A 118 13.83 23.75 19.36
CA LEU A 118 14.34 23.65 17.98
C LEU A 118 14.93 22.28 17.70
N ASN A 119 15.69 21.71 18.64
CA ASN A 119 16.26 20.38 18.48
C ASN A 119 15.16 19.31 18.38
N LEU A 120 14.19 19.33 19.30
CA LEU A 120 13.05 18.41 19.30
C LEU A 120 12.22 18.50 18.02
N ILE A 121 12.00 19.71 17.49
CA ILE A 121 11.28 19.88 16.22
C ILE A 121 12.06 19.25 15.06
N LYS A 122 13.36 19.56 14.96
CA LYS A 122 14.23 19.00 13.92
C LYS A 122 14.28 17.47 13.96
N GLN A 123 14.41 16.88 15.14
CA GLN A 123 14.53 15.42 15.30
C GLN A 123 13.21 14.66 15.14
N LEU A 124 12.09 15.24 15.60
CA LEU A 124 10.83 14.49 15.70
C LEU A 124 9.85 14.76 14.55
N ILE A 125 9.95 15.91 13.89
CA ILE A 125 8.96 16.36 12.89
C ILE A 125 9.54 16.35 11.49
N PHE A 126 10.79 16.78 11.29
CA PHE A 126 11.40 16.73 9.98
C PHE A 126 11.69 15.27 9.60
N PRO A 127 11.51 14.90 8.31
CA PRO A 127 11.97 13.61 7.83
C PRO A 127 13.49 13.52 8.01
N ILE A 128 13.96 12.34 8.41
CA ILE A 128 15.38 11.98 8.50
C ILE A 128 15.95 11.90 7.09
#